data_AF-K9WYL6-F1
#
_entry.id   AF-K9WYL6-F1
#
_cell.length_a   1.000
_cell.length_b   1.000
_cell.length_c   1.000
_cell.angle_alpha   90.00
_cell.angle_beta   90.00
_cell.angle_gamma   90.00
#
_symmetry.space_group_name_H-M   'P 1'
#
loop_
_entity.id
_entity.type
_entity.pdbx_description
1 polymer ?
#
loop_
_entity_poly.entity_id
_entity_poly.type
_entity_poly.pdbx_seq_one_letter_code
_entity_poly.pdbx_strand_id
1 'polypeptide(L)'
;MLLPILILQPDVKKKLNHSTGLAAAQSLIGQMWNLIDATIYRLHYMLVATATPAKIGYSPKWVPPKPHQQLTDKYAYVLACYKPKNQQYFQQMSQMERQELLHKIKSDYRDILINYFTTDKTLKEKIDKFINALFYANIPVPQIIEVHMEVIDEFSKQLRLEGRSDESLLDYRLTLIDILAHLCEIYRSSISK
;
A
#
# COMPACT_ATOMS: atom_id res chain seq x y z
N MET A 1 52.08 -23.78 -55.47
CA MET A 1 53.13 -22.87 -54.94
C MET A 1 52.57 -21.45 -54.92
N LEU A 2 53.22 -20.55 -54.17
CA LEU A 2 53.05 -19.08 -54.20
C LEU A 2 51.72 -18.50 -53.69
N LEU A 3 51.68 -18.28 -52.38
CA LEU A 3 51.34 -16.95 -51.83
C LEU A 3 52.57 -16.04 -52.06
N PRO A 4 52.42 -14.73 -52.32
CA PRO A 4 52.85 -13.78 -51.26
C PRO A 4 52.17 -12.37 -51.25
N ILE A 5 52.26 -11.69 -50.09
CA ILE A 5 52.22 -10.21 -49.86
C ILE A 5 50.88 -9.50 -50.21
N LEU A 6 50.07 -8.90 -49.31
CA LEU A 6 50.23 -8.35 -47.96
C LEU A 6 50.90 -6.94 -47.90
N ILE A 7 50.10 -5.86 -48.01
CA ILE A 7 50.53 -4.46 -47.76
C ILE A 7 49.78 -3.85 -46.57
N LEU A 8 50.53 -3.12 -45.71
CA LEU A 8 50.16 -2.49 -44.43
C LEU A 8 50.52 -0.98 -44.46
N GLN A 9 49.96 -0.07 -43.64
CA GLN A 9 48.91 -0.23 -42.60
C GLN A 9 47.71 0.75 -42.75
N PRO A 10 47.80 2.07 -42.44
CA PRO A 10 46.75 2.63 -41.58
C PRO A 10 46.13 3.99 -41.98
N ASP A 11 44.89 4.23 -41.53
CA ASP A 11 44.62 5.41 -40.68
C ASP A 11 43.36 5.23 -39.78
N VAL A 12 43.10 6.21 -38.93
CA VAL A 12 42.52 6.07 -37.59
C VAL A 12 41.06 6.58 -37.47
N LYS A 13 40.21 5.75 -36.84
CA LYS A 13 38.96 6.07 -36.10
C LYS A 13 37.97 7.10 -36.70
N LYS A 14 36.70 6.66 -36.79
CA LYS A 14 35.63 7.19 -35.91
C LYS A 14 34.48 6.21 -35.70
N LYS A 15 33.95 6.18 -34.48
CA LYS A 15 32.80 5.34 -34.07
C LYS A 15 31.49 5.89 -34.64
N LEU A 16 30.52 4.99 -34.87
CA LEU A 16 29.14 5.15 -34.38
C LEU A 16 28.36 3.81 -34.49
N ASN A 17 28.68 2.86 -33.62
CA ASN A 17 27.81 1.71 -33.41
C ASN A 17 26.59 2.17 -32.60
N HIS A 18 25.39 2.04 -33.16
CA HIS A 18 24.14 2.41 -32.49
C HIS A 18 23.89 1.53 -31.25
N SER A 19 24.02 2.12 -30.07
CA SER A 19 23.78 1.48 -28.78
C SER A 19 22.28 1.45 -28.42
N THR A 20 21.46 0.82 -29.27
CA THR A 20 19.99 0.77 -29.06
C THR A 20 19.51 -0.60 -28.57
N GLY A 21 20.18 -1.69 -28.96
CA GLY A 21 19.80 -3.05 -28.52
C GLY A 21 20.16 -3.39 -27.07
N LEU A 22 21.26 -2.83 -26.55
CA LEU A 22 21.79 -3.20 -25.23
C LEU A 22 20.92 -2.70 -24.06
N ALA A 23 20.34 -1.50 -24.18
CA ALA A 23 19.50 -0.90 -23.15
C ALA A 23 18.14 -1.61 -23.01
N ALA A 24 17.53 -2.00 -24.14
CA ALA A 24 16.30 -2.79 -24.13
C ALA A 24 16.51 -4.17 -23.49
N ALA A 25 17.63 -4.85 -23.81
CA ALA A 25 17.99 -6.12 -23.18
C ALA A 25 18.17 -6.00 -21.66
N GLN A 26 18.83 -4.93 -21.17
CA GLN A 26 18.99 -4.69 -19.73
C GLN A 26 17.64 -4.47 -19.00
N SER A 27 16.71 -3.74 -19.62
CA SER A 27 15.35 -3.56 -19.10
C SER A 27 14.58 -4.89 -19.00
N LEU A 28 14.63 -5.70 -20.06
CA LEU A 28 13.98 -7.03 -20.11
C LEU A 28 14.59 -8.00 -19.09
N ILE A 29 15.91 -7.99 -18.90
CA ILE A 29 16.59 -8.80 -17.88
C ILE A 29 16.12 -8.40 -16.47
N GLY A 30 16.02 -7.10 -16.17
CA GLY A 30 15.48 -6.63 -14.89
C GLY A 30 14.03 -7.05 -14.66
N GLN A 31 13.18 -6.99 -15.69
CA GLN A 31 11.81 -7.47 -15.63
C GLN A 31 11.71 -8.99 -15.42
N MET A 32 12.61 -9.78 -16.01
CA MET A 32 12.68 -11.23 -15.79
C MET A 32 13.06 -11.58 -14.35
N TRP A 33 14.04 -10.90 -13.74
CA TRP A 33 14.40 -11.13 -12.34
C TRP A 33 13.23 -10.81 -11.40
N ASN A 34 12.54 -9.69 -11.61
CA ASN A 34 11.35 -9.33 -10.83
C ASN A 34 10.23 -10.38 -10.94
N LEU A 35 10.03 -11.00 -12.11
CA LEU A 35 9.06 -12.09 -12.30
C LEU A 35 9.48 -13.38 -11.59
N ILE A 36 10.76 -13.74 -11.65
CA ILE A 36 11.33 -14.91 -10.97
C ILE A 36 11.19 -14.75 -9.46
N ASP A 37 11.60 -13.61 -8.90
CA ASP A 37 11.44 -13.32 -7.47
C ASP A 37 9.96 -13.36 -7.06
N ALA A 38 9.07 -12.73 -7.84
CA ALA A 38 7.63 -12.77 -7.55
C ALA A 38 7.06 -14.20 -7.53
N THR A 39 7.54 -15.10 -8.41
CA THR A 39 7.15 -16.52 -8.37
C THR A 39 7.75 -17.26 -7.17
N ILE A 40 9.00 -17.00 -6.82
CA ILE A 40 9.67 -17.59 -5.64
C ILE A 40 8.97 -17.16 -4.35
N TYR A 41 8.66 -15.87 -4.18
CA TYR A 41 7.87 -15.38 -3.04
C TYR A 41 6.48 -16.03 -3.00
N ARG A 42 5.76 -16.06 -4.13
CA ARG A 42 4.43 -16.67 -4.21
C ARG A 42 4.44 -18.16 -3.81
N LEU A 43 5.47 -18.90 -4.19
CA LEU A 43 5.66 -20.30 -3.80
C LEU A 43 6.01 -20.45 -2.31
N HIS A 44 6.86 -19.58 -1.74
CA HIS A 44 7.17 -19.59 -0.31
C HIS A 44 5.94 -19.33 0.55
N TYR A 45 5.13 -18.31 0.22
CA TYR A 45 3.90 -18.00 0.95
C TYR A 45 2.85 -19.13 0.85
N MET A 46 2.80 -19.85 -0.27
CA MET A 46 1.91 -21.01 -0.44
C MET A 46 2.42 -22.26 0.28
N LEU A 47 3.73 -22.51 0.29
CA LEU A 47 4.33 -23.67 0.97
C LEU A 47 4.16 -23.56 2.49
N VAL A 48 4.43 -22.38 3.06
CA VAL A 48 4.26 -22.10 4.50
C VAL A 48 2.82 -22.29 4.98
N ALA A 49 1.81 -22.05 4.12
CA ALA A 49 0.41 -22.24 4.46
C ALA A 49 0.01 -23.72 4.71
N THR A 50 0.84 -24.69 4.32
CA THR A 50 0.55 -26.13 4.47
C THR A 50 1.19 -26.80 5.68
N ALA A 51 2.05 -26.09 6.43
CA ALA A 51 2.79 -26.65 7.57
C ALA A 51 2.54 -25.89 8.88
N THR A 52 1.79 -26.51 9.79
CA THR A 52 1.68 -26.12 11.20
C THR A 52 2.16 -27.26 12.11
N PRO A 53 2.52 -27.01 13.38
CA PRO A 53 3.14 -25.81 13.94
C PRO A 53 4.39 -26.16 14.81
N ALA A 54 5.54 -25.55 14.55
CA ALA A 54 6.73 -25.72 15.39
C ALA A 54 6.91 -24.54 16.37
N LYS A 55 6.99 -24.84 17.67
CA LYS A 55 7.37 -23.86 18.71
C LYS A 55 8.81 -23.40 18.51
N ILE A 56 9.03 -22.09 18.38
CA ILE A 56 10.32 -21.46 18.65
C ILE A 56 10.05 -20.33 19.64
N GLY A 57 10.70 -20.37 20.80
CA GLY A 57 10.54 -19.37 21.85
C GLY A 57 11.74 -18.45 21.93
N TYR A 58 11.51 -17.14 21.94
CA TYR A 58 12.50 -16.14 22.34
C TYR A 58 11.87 -15.04 23.21
N SER A 59 12.68 -14.54 24.15
CA SER A 59 12.30 -13.61 25.23
C SER A 59 12.30 -12.14 24.75
N PRO A 60 11.40 -11.27 25.27
CA PRO A 60 11.23 -9.91 24.73
C PRO A 60 12.21 -8.89 25.32
N LYS A 61 12.63 -7.91 24.51
CA LYS A 61 13.14 -6.61 25.00
C LYS A 61 13.16 -5.54 23.90
N TRP A 62 12.05 -4.80 23.77
CA TRP A 62 12.04 -3.45 23.19
C TRP A 62 11.10 -2.59 24.05
N VAL A 63 11.60 -1.44 24.50
CA VAL A 63 10.87 -0.49 25.35
C VAL A 63 10.43 0.67 24.46
N PRO A 64 9.12 0.98 24.35
CA PRO A 64 8.66 2.15 23.60
C PRO A 64 8.92 3.45 24.40
N PRO A 65 9.16 4.59 23.72
CA PRO A 65 9.22 5.88 24.39
C PRO A 65 7.85 6.27 24.95
N LYS A 66 7.82 6.91 26.12
CA LYS A 66 6.59 7.41 26.74
C LYS A 66 6.16 8.74 26.11
N PRO A 67 4.91 8.89 25.64
CA PRO A 67 4.20 10.16 25.68
C PRO A 67 3.34 10.22 26.96
N HIS A 68 3.53 11.28 27.74
CA HIS A 68 2.73 11.54 28.93
C HIS A 68 1.47 12.32 28.55
N GLN A 69 0.30 11.68 28.58
CA GLN A 69 -0.99 12.37 28.69
C GLN A 69 -2.08 11.37 29.12
N GLN A 70 -2.85 11.73 30.15
CA GLN A 70 -3.99 10.92 30.61
C GLN A 70 -5.11 11.02 29.58
N LEU A 71 -5.27 9.97 28.77
CA LEU A 71 -6.42 9.83 27.89
C LEU A 71 -7.58 9.27 28.71
N THR A 72 -8.68 10.02 28.79
CA THR A 72 -9.87 9.67 29.58
C THR A 72 -10.55 8.40 29.08
N ASP A 73 -11.24 7.70 30.00
CA ASP A 73 -11.67 6.29 29.89
C ASP A 73 -12.60 5.93 28.70
N LYS A 74 -13.01 6.91 27.89
CA LYS A 74 -13.87 6.72 26.72
C LYS A 74 -13.18 6.02 25.54
N TYR A 75 -11.84 5.98 25.50
CA TYR A 75 -11.06 5.40 24.39
C TYR A 75 -10.49 3.99 24.67
N ALA A 76 -10.74 3.43 25.86
CA ALA A 76 -10.13 2.18 26.30
C ALA A 76 -10.43 0.97 25.39
N TYR A 77 -11.60 0.92 24.75
CA TYR A 77 -12.01 -0.19 23.89
C TYR A 77 -11.36 -0.18 22.49
N VAL A 78 -10.81 0.95 22.03
CA VAL A 78 -10.18 1.04 20.69
C VAL A 78 -8.67 0.78 20.75
N LEU A 79 -8.05 0.89 21.94
CA LEU A 79 -6.60 0.71 22.15
C LEU A 79 -6.20 -0.73 22.52
N ALA A 80 -7.14 -1.68 22.56
CA ALA A 80 -6.87 -3.09 22.89
C ALA A 80 -6.00 -3.83 21.85
N CYS A 81 -5.71 -3.22 20.68
CA CYS A 81 -4.89 -3.81 19.61
C CYS A 81 -3.37 -3.76 19.86
N TYR A 82 -2.90 -3.33 21.04
CA TYR A 82 -1.46 -3.20 21.37
C TYR A 82 -0.73 -4.53 21.67
N LYS A 83 -1.03 -5.60 20.93
CA LYS A 83 -0.19 -6.82 20.86
C LYS A 83 -0.10 -7.32 19.42
N PRO A 84 1.08 -7.26 18.76
CA PRO A 84 1.27 -7.86 17.45
C PRO A 84 1.26 -9.40 17.59
N LYS A 85 0.10 -10.01 17.35
CA LYS A 85 -0.04 -11.46 17.30
C LYS A 85 -1.08 -11.86 16.24
N ASN A 86 -0.59 -12.15 15.04
CA ASN A 86 -1.30 -12.46 13.79
C ASN A 86 -2.25 -11.36 13.25
N GLN A 87 -1.95 -10.88 12.03
CA GLN A 87 -2.71 -9.87 11.28
C GLN A 87 -4.01 -10.46 10.68
N GLN A 88 -4.81 -11.19 11.46
CA GLN A 88 -6.02 -11.89 10.98
C GLN A 88 -7.33 -11.22 11.43
N TYR A 89 -7.27 -9.98 11.92
CA TYR A 89 -8.35 -9.36 12.69
C TYR A 89 -9.67 -9.22 11.90
N PHE A 90 -9.66 -8.57 10.73
CA PHE A 90 -10.89 -8.38 9.92
C PHE A 90 -11.54 -9.67 9.41
N GLN A 91 -10.75 -10.73 9.19
CA GLN A 91 -11.24 -12.01 8.68
C GLN A 91 -11.77 -12.93 9.79
N GLN A 92 -11.41 -12.67 11.06
CA GLN A 92 -11.81 -13.44 12.23
C GLN A 92 -12.93 -12.78 13.06
N MET A 93 -13.27 -11.52 12.75
CA MET A 93 -14.41 -10.82 13.35
C MET A 93 -15.74 -11.53 13.08
N SER A 94 -16.66 -11.41 14.03
CA SER A 94 -18.07 -11.65 13.77
C SER A 94 -18.61 -10.65 12.74
N GLN A 95 -19.72 -11.01 12.09
CA GLN A 95 -20.38 -10.11 11.14
C GLN A 95 -20.77 -8.76 11.79
N MET A 96 -21.10 -8.73 13.08
CA MET A 96 -21.47 -7.50 13.79
C MET A 96 -20.26 -6.56 13.96
N GLU A 97 -19.15 -7.07 14.52
CA GLU A 97 -17.90 -6.31 14.70
C GLU A 97 -17.36 -5.80 13.36
N ARG A 98 -17.45 -6.63 12.30
CA ARG A 98 -17.06 -6.24 10.94
C ARG A 98 -17.89 -5.06 10.42
N GLN A 99 -19.21 -5.08 10.63
CA GLN A 99 -20.10 -3.99 10.20
C GLN A 99 -19.86 -2.70 11.00
N GLU A 100 -19.66 -2.79 12.31
CA GLU A 100 -19.29 -1.63 13.14
C GLU A 100 -17.97 -0.99 12.71
N LEU A 101 -16.95 -1.82 12.42
CA LEU A 101 -15.66 -1.36 11.93
C LEU A 101 -15.78 -0.72 10.54
N LEU A 102 -16.52 -1.32 9.61
CA LEU A 102 -16.75 -0.74 8.28
C LEU A 102 -17.53 0.58 8.35
N HIS A 103 -18.54 0.67 9.22
CA HIS A 103 -19.27 1.92 9.45
C HIS A 103 -18.32 3.02 10.00
N LYS A 104 -17.44 2.68 10.94
CA LYS A 104 -16.43 3.62 11.44
C LYS A 104 -15.43 4.05 10.35
N ILE A 105 -14.89 3.10 9.58
CA ILE A 105 -13.99 3.37 8.45
C ILE A 105 -14.67 4.30 7.44
N LYS A 106 -15.94 4.05 7.10
CA LYS A 106 -16.73 4.88 6.20
C LYS A 106 -16.94 6.31 6.74
N SER A 107 -17.22 6.44 8.04
CA SER A 107 -17.33 7.75 8.70
C SER A 107 -16.01 8.52 8.68
N ASP A 108 -14.91 7.88 9.04
CA ASP A 108 -13.56 8.50 9.05
C ASP A 108 -13.14 8.88 7.61
N TYR A 109 -13.44 8.03 6.62
CA TYR A 109 -13.18 8.29 5.20
C TYR A 109 -14.00 9.47 4.65
N ARG A 110 -15.28 9.60 5.04
CA ARG A 110 -16.14 10.72 4.67
C ARG A 110 -15.58 12.06 5.14
N ASP A 111 -15.10 12.11 6.39
CA ASP A 111 -14.44 13.32 6.93
C ASP A 111 -13.12 13.65 6.21
N ILE A 112 -12.35 12.64 5.80
CA ILE A 112 -11.18 12.87 4.95
C ILE A 112 -11.59 13.46 3.60
N LEU A 113 -12.57 12.89 2.88
CA LEU A 113 -13.01 13.43 1.59
C LEU A 113 -13.46 14.90 1.71
N ILE A 114 -14.33 15.22 2.67
CA ILE A 114 -14.87 16.57 2.87
C ILE A 114 -13.75 17.61 3.06
N ASN A 115 -12.70 17.24 3.80
CA ASN A 115 -11.58 18.15 4.09
C ASN A 115 -10.43 18.07 3.07
N TYR A 116 -10.42 17.10 2.14
CA TYR A 116 -9.23 16.77 1.33
C TYR A 116 -8.72 17.93 0.47
N PHE A 117 -9.64 18.66 -0.17
CA PHE A 117 -9.31 19.83 -1.01
C PHE A 117 -9.34 21.16 -0.22
N THR A 118 -9.35 21.10 1.11
CA THR A 118 -9.35 22.29 1.99
C THR A 118 -7.97 22.53 2.60
N THR A 119 -7.73 23.74 3.10
CA THR A 119 -6.47 24.10 3.77
C THR A 119 -6.39 23.61 5.23
N ASP A 120 -7.10 22.53 5.58
CA ASP A 120 -7.12 21.97 6.94
C ASP A 120 -5.76 21.37 7.32
N LYS A 121 -5.10 21.98 8.31
CA LYS A 121 -3.80 21.53 8.84
C LYS A 121 -3.90 20.20 9.60
N THR A 122 -5.09 19.78 10.03
CA THR A 122 -5.33 18.52 10.74
C THR A 122 -5.58 17.34 9.81
N LEU A 123 -5.87 17.59 8.52
CA LEU A 123 -6.15 16.56 7.51
C LEU A 123 -5.08 15.46 7.47
N LYS A 124 -3.80 15.83 7.52
CA LYS A 124 -2.70 14.86 7.53
C LYS A 124 -2.79 13.90 8.72
N GLU A 125 -3.06 14.40 9.92
CA GLU A 125 -3.19 13.57 11.12
C GLU A 125 -4.42 12.65 11.04
N LYS A 126 -5.51 13.11 10.40
CA LYS A 126 -6.70 12.29 10.12
C LYS A 126 -6.36 11.14 9.16
N ILE A 127 -5.64 11.43 8.07
CA ILE A 127 -5.16 10.43 7.11
C ILE A 127 -4.23 9.44 7.82
N ASP A 128 -3.21 9.90 8.54
CA ASP A 128 -2.28 9.03 9.28
C ASP A 128 -3.03 8.08 10.24
N LYS A 129 -4.01 8.57 11.00
CA LYS A 129 -4.87 7.73 11.87
C LYS A 129 -5.70 6.72 11.09
N PHE A 130 -6.28 7.13 9.97
CA PHE A 130 -7.10 6.28 9.11
C PHE A 130 -6.28 5.15 8.47
N ILE A 131 -5.11 5.45 7.90
CA ILE A 131 -4.21 4.44 7.31
C ILE A 131 -3.75 3.44 8.37
N ASN A 132 -3.40 3.90 9.57
CA ASN A 132 -3.06 3.00 10.68
C ASN A 132 -4.22 2.07 11.05
N ALA A 133 -5.46 2.58 11.11
CA ALA A 133 -6.64 1.74 11.39
C ALA A 133 -6.85 0.66 10.31
N LEU A 134 -6.71 1.02 9.02
CA LEU A 134 -6.78 0.06 7.91
C LEU A 134 -5.70 -1.03 7.99
N PHE A 135 -4.46 -0.62 8.26
CA PHE A 135 -3.30 -1.52 8.37
C PHE A 135 -3.45 -2.51 9.55
N TYR A 136 -3.79 -2.02 10.74
CA TYR A 136 -3.91 -2.88 11.92
C TYR A 136 -5.11 -3.83 11.86
N ALA A 137 -6.23 -3.40 11.26
CA ALA A 137 -7.35 -4.31 11.02
C ALA A 137 -7.08 -5.32 9.88
N ASN A 138 -6.06 -5.05 9.05
CA ASN A 138 -5.76 -5.80 7.82
C ASN A 138 -6.94 -5.80 6.83
N ILE A 139 -7.47 -4.59 6.55
CA ILE A 139 -8.58 -4.39 5.63
C ILE A 139 -8.13 -4.69 4.19
N PRO A 140 -8.79 -5.58 3.44
CA PRO A 140 -8.45 -5.82 2.04
C PRO A 140 -8.65 -4.57 1.17
N VAL A 141 -7.73 -4.30 0.24
CA VAL A 141 -7.82 -3.17 -0.70
C VAL A 141 -9.18 -3.08 -1.43
N PRO A 142 -9.81 -4.18 -1.90
CA PRO A 142 -11.15 -4.11 -2.48
C PRO A 142 -12.22 -3.52 -1.55
N GLN A 143 -12.13 -3.76 -0.24
CA GLN A 143 -13.05 -3.23 0.77
C GLN A 143 -12.89 -1.71 0.96
N ILE A 144 -11.66 -1.19 0.79
CA ILE A 144 -11.38 0.25 0.83
C ILE A 144 -11.99 0.93 -0.40
N ILE A 145 -11.88 0.29 -1.57
CA ILE A 145 -12.49 0.78 -2.82
C ILE A 145 -14.01 0.74 -2.72
N GLU A 146 -14.60 -0.30 -2.13
CA GLU A 146 -16.05 -0.39 -1.86
C GLU A 146 -16.53 0.76 -0.98
N VAL A 147 -15.85 1.05 0.13
CA VAL A 147 -16.15 2.22 0.99
C VAL A 147 -16.05 3.54 0.23
N HIS A 148 -15.05 3.72 -0.63
CA HIS A 148 -14.96 4.91 -1.49
C HIS A 148 -16.18 5.03 -2.41
N MET A 149 -16.54 3.95 -3.12
CA MET A 149 -17.69 3.95 -4.03
C MET A 149 -19.01 4.26 -3.31
N GLU A 150 -19.22 3.71 -2.11
CA GLU A 150 -20.40 4.03 -1.30
C GLU A 150 -20.48 5.50 -0.89
N VAL A 151 -19.37 6.10 -0.44
CA VAL A 151 -19.37 7.52 -0.03
C VAL A 151 -19.55 8.46 -1.24
N ILE A 152 -19.00 8.11 -2.39
CA ILE A 152 -19.20 8.87 -3.65
C ILE A 152 -20.64 8.77 -4.14
N ASP A 153 -21.28 7.61 -4.05
CA ASP A 153 -22.72 7.45 -4.36
C ASP A 153 -23.61 8.26 -3.40
N GLU A 154 -23.30 8.29 -2.10
CA GLU A 154 -23.99 9.15 -1.14
C GLU A 154 -23.81 10.64 -1.45
N PHE A 155 -22.61 11.08 -1.83
CA PHE A 155 -22.37 12.46 -2.24
C PHE A 155 -23.08 12.81 -3.56
N SER A 156 -23.12 11.91 -4.55
CA SER A 156 -23.85 12.11 -5.81
C SER A 156 -25.35 12.29 -5.55
N LYS A 157 -25.94 11.41 -4.72
CA LYS A 157 -27.35 11.53 -4.28
C LYS A 157 -27.61 12.87 -3.59
N GLN A 158 -26.74 13.30 -2.68
CA GLN A 158 -26.89 14.57 -1.98
C GLN A 158 -26.77 15.77 -2.94
N LEU A 159 -25.76 15.81 -3.81
CA LEU A 159 -25.56 16.90 -4.78
C LEU A 159 -26.75 17.03 -5.74
N ARG A 160 -27.31 15.91 -6.21
CA ARG A 160 -28.50 15.88 -7.07
C ARG A 160 -29.74 16.44 -6.36
N LEU A 161 -29.92 16.15 -5.07
CA LEU A 161 -30.99 16.76 -4.26
C LEU A 161 -30.77 18.26 -4.02
N GLU A 162 -29.51 18.71 -3.97
CA GLU A 162 -29.13 20.13 -3.89
C GLU A 162 -29.16 20.85 -5.26
N GLY A 163 -29.50 20.16 -6.35
CA GLY A 163 -29.51 20.72 -7.71
C GLY A 163 -28.11 21.02 -8.28
N ARG A 164 -27.07 20.37 -7.77
CA ARG A 164 -25.66 20.53 -8.16
C ARG A 164 -25.20 19.39 -9.06
N SER A 165 -24.18 19.66 -9.88
CA SER A 165 -23.48 18.62 -10.65
C SER A 165 -22.60 17.74 -9.76
N ASP A 166 -22.50 16.45 -10.10
CA ASP A 166 -21.67 15.47 -9.43
C ASP A 166 -20.33 15.20 -10.15
N GLU A 167 -20.01 15.95 -11.21
CA GLU A 167 -18.75 15.87 -11.96
C GLU A 167 -17.49 16.05 -11.09
N SER A 168 -17.54 16.93 -10.07
CA SER A 168 -16.42 17.16 -9.15
C SER A 168 -16.12 15.96 -8.24
N LEU A 169 -17.02 14.97 -8.15
CA LEU A 169 -16.74 13.75 -7.39
C LEU A 169 -15.65 12.90 -8.05
N LEU A 170 -15.36 13.11 -9.33
CA LEU A 170 -14.26 12.46 -10.04
C LEU A 170 -12.89 12.86 -9.46
N ASP A 171 -12.76 14.05 -8.87
CA ASP A 171 -11.50 14.53 -8.28
C ASP A 171 -11.11 13.73 -7.03
N TYR A 172 -12.09 13.19 -6.28
CA TYR A 172 -11.83 12.32 -5.12
C TYR A 172 -11.13 11.00 -5.46
N ARG A 173 -10.98 10.66 -6.75
CA ARG A 173 -10.05 9.60 -7.18
C ARG A 173 -8.61 9.88 -6.74
N LEU A 174 -8.21 11.15 -6.67
CA LEU A 174 -6.91 11.55 -6.12
C LEU A 174 -6.79 11.16 -4.64
N THR A 175 -7.83 11.39 -3.84
CA THR A 175 -7.86 11.00 -2.43
C THR A 175 -7.78 9.49 -2.23
N LEU A 176 -8.44 8.69 -3.08
CA LEU A 176 -8.32 7.24 -3.06
C LEU A 176 -6.89 6.79 -3.40
N ILE A 177 -6.28 7.38 -4.43
CA ILE A 177 -4.89 7.07 -4.83
C ILE A 177 -3.91 7.40 -3.71
N ASP A 178 -4.03 8.58 -3.08
CA ASP A 178 -3.17 9.03 -1.97
C ASP A 178 -3.27 8.09 -0.75
N ILE A 179 -4.49 7.70 -0.38
CA ILE A 179 -4.75 6.75 0.70
C ILE A 179 -4.16 5.36 0.40
N LEU A 180 -4.34 4.85 -0.82
CA LEU A 180 -3.75 3.56 -1.21
C LEU A 180 -2.22 3.64 -1.31
N ALA A 181 -1.66 4.77 -1.74
CA ALA A 181 -0.21 4.98 -1.79
C ALA A 181 0.40 4.97 -0.37
N HIS A 182 -0.19 5.71 0.56
CA HIS A 182 0.23 5.69 1.97
C HIS A 182 0.11 4.30 2.60
N LEU A 183 -1.00 3.58 2.36
CA LEU A 183 -1.17 2.22 2.88
C LEU A 183 -0.12 1.26 2.30
N CYS A 184 0.13 1.30 0.99
CA CYS A 184 1.19 0.53 0.34
C CYS A 184 2.58 0.83 0.93
N GLU A 185 2.88 2.09 1.22
CA GLU A 185 4.16 2.50 1.82
C GLU A 185 4.34 1.98 3.25
N ILE A 186 3.27 1.92 4.06
CA ILE A 186 3.31 1.27 5.37
C ILE A 186 3.54 -0.24 5.23
N TYR A 187 2.81 -0.93 4.35
CA TYR A 187 3.05 -2.36 4.10
C TYR A 187 4.48 -2.63 3.62
N ARG A 188 4.99 -1.84 2.66
CA ARG A 188 6.38 -1.93 2.16
C ARG A 188 7.40 -1.74 3.28
N SER A 189 7.19 -0.73 4.14
CA SER A 189 8.06 -0.44 5.28
C SER A 189 7.96 -1.48 6.41
N SER A 190 6.85 -2.23 6.50
CA SER A 190 6.66 -3.28 7.50
C SER A 190 7.38 -4.59 7.18
N ILE A 191 7.68 -4.86 5.91
CA ILE A 191 8.39 -6.08 5.46
C ILE A 191 9.92 -5.92 5.60
N SER A 192 10.42 -4.69 5.62
CA SER A 192 11.85 -4.36 5.63
C SER A 192 12.47 -4.25 7.03
N LYS A 193 11.83 -4.78 8.08
CA LYS A 193 12.26 -4.72 9.49
C LYS A 193 12.11 -6.07 10.18
#